data_AF-M1WDI9-F1
#
_entry.id   AF-M1WDI9-F1
#
_cell.length_a   1.000
_cell.length_b   1.000
_cell.length_c   1.000
_cell.angle_alpha   90.00
_cell.angle_beta   90.00
_cell.angle_gamma   90.00
#
_symmetry.space_group_name_H-M   'P 1'
#
loop_
_entity.id
_entity.type
_entity.pdbx_description
1 polymer ?
#
loop_
_entity_poly.entity_id
_entity_poly.type
_entity_poly.pdbx_seq_one_letter_code
_entity_poly.pdbx_strand_id
1 'polypeptide(L)'
;MELSKLPKVEENELFPKLPFKLSNVMHWDTWFEALKMVCEGQSCWEKVNPDIPSSMDNDYFLSPRIITEIECYETFMREVSMIDISPKSKDSLEYYLSIRNQRTKVVQVRQSKMAAVRTWIVSSIEPSVYLMAKENITDELNAMKYPPQTPDPLMEIEADRISLRRLVTHLQRKFGTDNVNLKDQI
;
A
#
# COMPACT_ATOMS: atom_id res chain seq x y z
N MET A 1 -15.93 10.31 -34.51
CA MET A 1 -14.91 10.74 -33.52
C MET A 1 -14.31 9.47 -32.96
N GLU A 2 -13.14 9.10 -33.46
CA GLU A 2 -12.47 7.83 -33.10
C GLU A 2 -11.95 7.92 -31.67
N LEU A 3 -12.50 7.11 -30.78
CA LEU A 3 -11.93 6.80 -29.47
C LEU A 3 -10.73 5.86 -29.68
N SER A 4 -9.64 6.37 -30.21
CA SER A 4 -8.40 5.60 -30.29
C SER A 4 -7.24 6.47 -29.84
N LYS A 5 -6.38 5.86 -29.00
CA LYS A 5 -5.15 6.40 -28.39
C LYS A 5 -5.35 7.08 -27.03
N LEU A 6 -5.91 6.35 -26.08
CA LEU A 6 -5.30 6.37 -24.75
C LEU A 6 -3.87 5.79 -24.90
N PRO A 7 -2.83 6.43 -24.34
CA PRO A 7 -1.50 5.85 -24.36
C PRO A 7 -1.57 4.48 -23.68
N LYS A 8 -1.15 3.43 -24.39
CA LYS A 8 -0.80 2.16 -23.76
C LYS A 8 0.32 2.51 -22.79
N VAL A 9 0.02 2.53 -21.50
CA VAL A 9 1.05 2.48 -20.47
C VAL A 9 1.84 1.21 -20.77
N GLU A 10 3.07 1.35 -21.22
CA GLU A 10 3.96 0.21 -21.42
C GLU A 10 4.05 -0.50 -20.06
N GLU A 11 3.47 -1.70 -19.95
CA GLU A 11 3.53 -2.57 -18.77
C GLU A 11 4.95 -3.09 -18.49
N ASN A 12 5.98 -2.49 -19.08
CA ASN A 12 7.35 -2.95 -18.99
C ASN A 12 8.15 -2.10 -17.99
N GLU A 13 8.64 -2.80 -16.96
CA GLU A 13 9.85 -2.49 -16.16
C GLU A 13 9.72 -1.68 -14.86
N LEU A 14 8.56 -1.63 -14.20
CA LEU A 14 8.52 -1.14 -12.80
C LEU A 14 9.10 -2.13 -11.79
N PHE A 15 9.12 -3.42 -12.14
CA PHE A 15 9.63 -4.48 -11.29
C PHE A 15 10.47 -5.47 -12.11
N PRO A 16 11.55 -6.03 -11.53
CA PRO A 16 12.37 -7.03 -12.19
C PRO A 16 11.53 -8.28 -12.45
N LYS A 17 11.59 -8.79 -13.68
CA LYS A 17 11.06 -10.10 -14.01
C LYS A 17 12.04 -11.13 -13.47
N LEU A 18 11.61 -11.92 -12.50
CA LEU A 18 12.40 -13.05 -12.04
C LEU A 18 12.30 -14.17 -13.08
N PRO A 19 13.42 -14.84 -13.41
CA PRO A 19 13.41 -15.90 -14.43
C PRO A 19 12.71 -17.18 -13.96
N PHE A 20 12.22 -17.22 -12.72
CA PHE A 20 11.54 -18.34 -12.09
C PHE A 20 10.49 -17.84 -11.10
N LYS A 21 9.48 -18.67 -10.81
CA LYS A 21 8.61 -18.49 -9.65
C LYS A 21 9.28 -19.06 -8.42
N LEU A 22 9.22 -18.33 -7.31
CA LEU A 22 9.76 -18.81 -6.05
C LEU A 22 8.91 -19.94 -5.49
N SER A 23 9.48 -21.15 -5.49
CA SER A 23 8.93 -22.35 -4.87
C SER A 23 9.86 -22.96 -3.81
N ASN A 24 11.16 -22.64 -3.84
CA ASN A 24 12.21 -23.27 -3.03
C ASN A 24 13.08 -22.23 -2.29
N VAL A 25 13.69 -22.63 -1.17
CA VAL A 25 14.50 -21.83 -0.22
C VAL A 25 15.70 -21.12 -0.89
N MET A 26 16.27 -21.71 -1.95
CA MET A 26 17.55 -21.30 -2.55
C MET A 26 17.60 -19.89 -3.19
N HIS A 27 16.46 -19.23 -3.40
CA HIS A 27 16.41 -17.94 -4.10
C HIS A 27 15.67 -16.84 -3.32
N TRP A 28 15.32 -17.08 -2.06
CA TRP A 28 14.57 -16.11 -1.27
C TRP A 28 15.39 -14.86 -0.93
N ASP A 29 16.69 -14.99 -0.63
CA ASP A 29 17.52 -13.81 -0.34
C ASP A 29 17.64 -12.88 -1.55
N THR A 30 17.86 -13.46 -2.74
CA THR A 30 17.87 -12.70 -4.00
C THR A 30 16.52 -12.02 -4.25
N TRP A 31 15.42 -12.68 -3.88
CA TRP A 31 14.09 -12.10 -3.98
C TRP A 31 13.85 -10.97 -2.98
N PHE A 32 14.32 -11.10 -1.74
CA PHE A 32 14.22 -10.03 -0.74
C PHE A 32 15.03 -8.80 -1.14
N GLU A 33 16.24 -8.99 -1.67
CA GLU A 33 17.05 -7.89 -2.20
C GLU A 33 16.38 -7.22 -3.41
N ALA A 34 15.80 -8.01 -4.32
CA ALA A 34 15.03 -7.46 -5.44
C ALA A 34 13.79 -6.69 -4.95
N LEU A 35 13.05 -7.22 -3.98
CA LEU A 35 11.90 -6.54 -3.37
C LEU A 35 12.32 -5.21 -2.75
N LYS A 36 13.39 -5.21 -1.95
CA LYS A 36 13.94 -4.04 -1.29
C LYS A 36 14.32 -2.97 -2.31
N MET A 37 15.12 -3.32 -3.31
CA MET A 37 15.54 -2.40 -4.36
C MET A 37 14.35 -1.75 -5.07
N VAL A 38 13.30 -2.52 -5.40
CA VAL A 38 12.11 -1.94 -6.04
C VAL A 38 11.34 -1.02 -5.10
N CYS A 39 11.14 -1.45 -3.85
CA CYS A 39 10.40 -0.64 -2.89
C CYS A 39 11.15 0.66 -2.53
N GLU A 40 12.48 0.62 -2.48
CA GLU A 40 13.31 1.82 -2.33
C GLU A 40 13.17 2.75 -3.55
N GLY A 41 13.23 2.20 -4.77
CA GLY A 41 12.98 2.95 -6.01
C GLY A 41 11.59 3.58 -6.09
N GLN A 42 10.59 2.98 -5.43
CA GLN A 42 9.23 3.50 -5.32
C GLN A 42 9.01 4.39 -4.09
N SER A 43 10.03 4.56 -3.24
CA SER A 43 9.96 5.29 -1.96
C SER A 43 8.84 4.77 -1.04
N CYS A 44 8.79 3.45 -0.87
CA CYS A 44 7.82 2.78 -0.03
C CYS A 44 8.39 1.58 0.75
N TRP A 45 9.71 1.42 0.79
CA TRP A 45 10.36 0.33 1.51
C TRP A 45 9.99 0.33 2.99
N GLU A 46 9.82 1.50 3.60
CA GLU A 46 9.42 1.64 4.99
C GLU A 46 8.09 0.96 5.31
N LYS A 47 7.22 0.71 4.31
CA LYS A 47 5.92 0.03 4.45
C LYS A 47 5.96 -1.48 4.22
N VAL A 48 7.09 -1.97 3.71
CA VAL A 48 7.30 -3.37 3.34
C VAL A 48 8.40 -4.01 4.20
N ASN A 49 9.32 -3.20 4.72
CA ASN A 49 10.51 -3.61 5.44
C ASN A 49 10.16 -4.53 6.63
N PRO A 50 10.61 -5.80 6.62
CA PRO A 50 10.30 -6.75 7.68
C PRO A 50 11.03 -6.48 9.01
N ASP A 51 12.07 -5.66 9.01
CA ASP A 51 12.85 -5.29 10.21
C ASP A 51 12.10 -4.30 11.13
N ILE A 52 11.08 -3.64 10.60
CA ILE A 52 10.23 -2.71 11.35
C ILE A 52 9.05 -3.50 11.92
N PRO A 53 8.72 -3.36 13.22
CA PRO A 53 7.54 -4.01 13.77
C PRO A 53 6.24 -3.59 13.08
N SER A 54 5.39 -4.57 12.78
CA SER A 54 4.05 -4.31 12.26
C SER A 54 3.16 -3.58 13.25
N SER A 55 2.63 -2.43 12.84
CA SER A 55 1.67 -1.63 13.60
C SER A 55 0.67 -0.98 12.65
N MET A 56 -0.51 -0.56 13.14
CA MET A 56 -1.47 0.15 12.27
C MET A 56 -0.87 1.41 11.64
N ASP A 57 -0.07 2.16 12.39
CA ASP A 57 0.53 3.42 11.96
C ASP A 57 1.54 3.22 10.81
N ASN A 58 2.26 2.10 10.85
CA ASN A 58 3.35 1.84 9.91
C ASN A 58 2.95 0.89 8.78
N ASP A 59 1.97 0.02 8.97
CA ASP A 59 1.58 -1.00 7.99
C ASP A 59 0.55 -0.50 6.98
N TYR A 60 -0.29 0.45 7.37
CA TYR A 60 -1.31 0.99 6.51
C TYR A 60 -0.97 2.42 6.12
N PHE A 61 -1.50 2.84 4.97
CA PHE A 61 -1.52 4.24 4.61
C PHE A 61 -2.75 4.85 5.24
N LEU A 62 -2.55 5.49 6.38
CA LEU A 62 -3.55 6.35 6.98
C LEU A 62 -3.61 7.64 6.15
N SER A 63 -4.36 7.61 5.06
CA SER A 63 -4.67 8.83 4.31
C SER A 63 -5.78 9.59 5.02
N PRO A 64 -5.69 10.92 5.15
CA PRO A 64 -6.88 11.70 5.46
C PRO A 64 -7.97 11.36 4.43
N ARG A 65 -9.22 11.22 4.90
CA ARG A 65 -10.39 11.02 4.04
C ARG A 65 -10.35 12.03 2.93
N ILE A 66 -10.54 11.54 1.71
CA ILE A 66 -10.79 12.40 0.57
C ILE A 66 -12.13 13.10 0.86
N ILE A 67 -12.04 14.35 1.30
CA ILE A 67 -13.20 15.22 1.54
C ILE A 67 -14.02 15.20 0.25
N THR A 68 -15.32 14.95 0.37
CA THR A 68 -16.21 14.95 -0.79
C THR A 68 -16.33 16.35 -1.38
N GLU A 69 -16.80 16.45 -2.62
CA GLU A 69 -17.03 17.76 -3.25
C GLU A 69 -18.02 18.61 -2.44
N ILE A 70 -19.05 17.94 -1.91
CA ILE A 70 -20.09 18.52 -1.07
C ILE A 70 -19.50 19.06 0.23
N GLU A 71 -18.67 18.27 0.92
CA GLU A 71 -18.02 18.72 2.16
C GLU A 71 -17.01 19.86 1.92
N CYS A 72 -16.30 19.86 0.80
CA CYS A 72 -15.45 20.98 0.39
C CYS A 72 -16.29 22.25 0.17
N TYR A 73 -17.45 22.12 -0.49
CA TYR A 73 -18.38 23.22 -0.71
C TYR A 73 -18.99 23.74 0.60
N GLU A 74 -19.40 22.85 1.51
CA GLU A 74 -19.95 23.19 2.82
C GLU A 74 -18.92 23.89 3.72
N THR A 75 -17.66 23.44 3.69
CA THR A 75 -16.54 24.08 4.41
C THR A 75 -16.32 25.49 3.87
N PHE A 76 -16.30 25.65 2.54
CA PHE A 76 -16.19 26.95 1.90
C PHE A 76 -17.32 27.89 2.30
N MET A 77 -18.58 27.44 2.23
CA MET A 77 -19.74 28.25 2.63
C MET A 77 -19.68 28.68 4.10
N ARG A 78 -19.17 27.81 4.98
CA ARG A 78 -18.99 28.12 6.41
C ARG A 78 -17.90 29.17 6.64
N GLU A 79 -16.74 29.03 5.99
CA GLU A 79 -15.63 29.99 6.12
C GLU A 79 -15.99 31.37 5.54
N VAL A 80 -16.70 31.41 4.41
CA VAL A 80 -17.20 32.65 3.80
C VAL A 80 -18.27 33.31 4.68
N SER A 81 -19.09 32.54 5.41
CA SER A 81 -20.09 33.12 6.33
C SER A 81 -19.47 33.81 7.57
N MET A 82 -18.20 33.53 7.88
CA MET A 82 -17.50 34.09 9.04
C MET A 82 -16.70 35.36 8.73
N ILE A 83 -16.52 35.69 7.44
CA ILE A 83 -15.77 36.84 6.98
C ILE A 83 -16.70 37.62 6.07
N ASP A 84 -17.09 38.84 6.46
CA ASP A 84 -18.07 39.70 5.76
C ASP A 84 -17.49 40.24 4.43
N ILE A 85 -17.06 39.33 3.56
CA ILE A 85 -16.43 39.56 2.28
C ILE A 85 -17.30 38.83 1.25
N SER A 86 -17.95 39.60 0.39
CA SER A 86 -18.64 39.08 -0.79
C SER A 86 -17.65 38.18 -1.56
N PRO A 87 -17.94 36.88 -1.71
CA PRO A 87 -16.94 35.96 -2.21
C PRO A 87 -16.73 36.24 -3.70
N LYS A 88 -15.46 36.32 -4.13
CA LYS A 88 -15.08 35.95 -5.50
C LYS A 88 -15.28 34.43 -5.63
N SER A 89 -16.54 34.03 -5.59
CA SER A 89 -17.02 32.69 -5.20
C SER A 89 -16.53 31.56 -6.10
N LYS A 90 -16.29 31.88 -7.37
CA LYS A 90 -15.78 30.94 -8.33
C LYS A 90 -14.30 30.63 -8.10
N ASP A 91 -13.46 31.65 -8.00
CA ASP A 91 -12.00 31.49 -7.85
C ASP A 91 -11.65 30.77 -6.54
N SER A 92 -12.35 31.09 -5.45
CA SER A 92 -12.14 30.43 -4.16
C SER A 92 -12.62 28.97 -4.18
N LEU A 93 -13.79 28.67 -4.74
CA LEU A 93 -14.26 27.28 -4.88
C LEU A 93 -13.32 26.45 -5.75
N GLU A 94 -12.86 27.01 -6.88
CA GLU A 94 -11.86 26.39 -7.75
C GLU A 94 -10.55 26.12 -7.01
N TYR A 95 -10.11 27.04 -6.14
CA TYR A 95 -8.94 26.84 -5.28
C TYR A 95 -9.12 25.65 -4.33
N TYR A 96 -10.24 25.54 -3.60
CA TYR A 96 -10.48 24.40 -2.69
C TYR A 96 -10.60 23.08 -3.44
N LEU A 97 -11.27 23.06 -4.60
CA LEU A 97 -11.34 21.88 -5.47
C LEU A 97 -9.95 21.48 -6.00
N SER A 98 -9.10 22.45 -6.31
CA SER A 98 -7.72 22.18 -6.74
C SER A 98 -6.90 21.51 -5.63
N ILE A 99 -7.01 21.98 -4.37
CA ILE A 99 -6.34 21.37 -3.22
C ILE A 99 -6.86 19.95 -2.99
N ARG A 100 -8.18 19.75 -3.04
CA ARG A 100 -8.80 18.42 -2.93
C ARG A 100 -8.23 17.48 -3.99
N ASN A 101 -8.23 17.90 -5.26
CA ASN A 101 -7.70 17.09 -6.36
C ASN A 101 -6.21 16.77 -6.19
N GLN A 102 -5.40 17.72 -5.72
CA GLN A 102 -3.99 17.48 -5.46
C GLN A 102 -3.80 16.45 -4.34
N ARG A 103 -4.55 16.56 -3.23
CA ARG A 103 -4.51 15.59 -2.13
C ARG A 103 -4.95 14.20 -2.60
N THR A 104 -6.07 14.10 -3.33
CA THR A 104 -6.55 12.84 -3.90
C THR A 104 -5.51 12.17 -4.80
N LYS A 105 -4.85 12.94 -5.68
CA LYS A 105 -3.79 12.41 -6.56
C LYS A 105 -2.64 11.80 -5.77
N VAL A 106 -2.20 12.45 -4.69
CA VAL A 106 -1.12 11.93 -3.84
C VAL A 106 -1.50 10.58 -3.22
N VAL A 107 -2.74 10.46 -2.77
CA VAL A 107 -3.28 9.22 -2.17
C VAL A 107 -3.35 8.11 -3.22
N GLN A 108 -3.93 8.40 -4.38
CA GLN A 108 -4.04 7.46 -5.49
C GLN A 108 -2.66 6.94 -5.93
N VAL A 109 -1.68 7.82 -6.07
CA VAL A 109 -0.31 7.42 -6.44
C VAL A 109 0.28 6.46 -5.42
N ARG A 110 0.10 6.71 -4.11
CA ARG A 110 0.58 5.80 -3.05
C ARG A 110 -0.13 4.45 -3.11
N GLN A 111 -1.46 4.43 -3.27
CA GLN A 111 -2.24 3.20 -3.41
C GLN A 111 -1.80 2.40 -4.65
N SER A 112 -1.57 3.07 -5.78
CA SER A 112 -1.09 2.41 -7.01
C SER A 112 0.29 1.77 -6.83
N LYS A 113 1.21 2.43 -6.12
CA LYS A 113 2.53 1.85 -5.79
C LYS A 113 2.38 0.57 -4.96
N MET A 114 1.53 0.59 -3.93
CA MET A 114 1.29 -0.61 -3.10
C MET A 114 0.61 -1.73 -3.85
N ALA A 115 -0.38 -1.41 -4.69
CA ALA A 115 -1.01 -2.39 -5.56
C ALA A 115 0.01 -3.04 -6.50
N ALA A 116 0.95 -2.26 -7.04
CA ALA A 116 2.00 -2.76 -7.91
C ALA A 116 2.98 -3.69 -7.16
N VAL A 117 3.43 -3.31 -5.96
CA VAL A 117 4.27 -4.18 -5.11
C VAL A 117 3.54 -5.48 -4.79
N ARG A 118 2.27 -5.41 -4.39
CA ARG A 118 1.44 -6.59 -4.11
C ARG A 118 1.34 -7.50 -5.32
N THR A 119 1.06 -6.93 -6.48
CA THR A 119 0.95 -7.66 -7.75
C THR A 119 2.28 -8.35 -8.07
N TRP A 120 3.40 -7.66 -7.87
CA TRP A 120 4.70 -8.24 -8.09
C TRP A 120 4.98 -9.42 -7.15
N ILE A 121 4.68 -9.30 -5.86
CA ILE A 121 4.82 -10.40 -4.88
C ILE A 121 3.97 -11.60 -5.30
N VAL A 122 2.70 -11.38 -5.65
CA VAL A 122 1.79 -12.45 -6.12
C VAL A 122 2.31 -13.12 -7.39
N SER A 123 2.90 -12.34 -8.31
CA SER A 123 3.40 -12.86 -9.58
C SER A 123 4.75 -13.59 -9.46
N SER A 124 5.56 -13.24 -8.47
CA SER A 124 6.93 -13.74 -8.29
C SER A 124 7.03 -14.98 -7.40
N ILE A 125 6.00 -15.29 -6.63
CA ILE A 125 5.93 -16.45 -5.74
C ILE A 125 4.98 -17.50 -6.32
N GLU A 126 5.21 -18.78 -6.03
CA GLU A 126 4.23 -19.83 -6.29
C GLU A 126 2.87 -19.52 -5.61
N PRO A 127 1.73 -19.65 -6.32
CA PRO A 127 0.43 -19.33 -5.76
C PRO A 127 0.10 -20.09 -4.47
N SER A 128 0.52 -21.35 -4.36
CA SER A 128 0.29 -22.17 -3.16
C SER A 128 1.03 -21.62 -1.94
N VAL A 129 2.26 -21.13 -2.12
CA VAL A 129 3.06 -20.51 -1.05
C VAL A 129 2.43 -19.20 -0.62
N TYR A 130 2.00 -18.37 -1.58
CA TYR A 130 1.33 -17.10 -1.29
C TYR A 130 0.02 -17.30 -0.53
N LEU A 131 -0.84 -18.24 -0.98
CA LEU A 131 -2.11 -18.54 -0.34
C LEU A 131 -1.92 -19.08 1.08
N MET A 132 -0.97 -20.00 1.27
CA MET A 132 -0.64 -20.54 2.60
C MET A 132 -0.13 -19.45 3.54
N ALA A 133 0.74 -18.55 3.07
CA ALA A 133 1.21 -17.43 3.88
C ALA A 133 0.04 -16.51 4.28
N LYS A 134 -0.86 -16.22 3.34
CA LYS A 134 -2.04 -15.40 3.58
C LYS A 134 -2.97 -16.02 4.64
N GLU A 135 -3.23 -17.32 4.54
CA GLU A 135 -4.06 -18.07 5.47
C GLU A 135 -3.46 -18.06 6.89
N ASN A 136 -2.18 -18.43 7.02
CA ASN A 136 -1.49 -18.43 8.31
C ASN A 136 -1.53 -17.05 9.00
N ILE A 137 -1.27 -15.97 8.26
CA ILE A 137 -1.31 -14.60 8.81
C ILE A 137 -2.74 -14.24 9.25
N THR A 138 -3.75 -14.66 8.48
CA THR A 138 -5.16 -14.43 8.82
C THR A 138 -5.52 -15.13 10.12
N ASP A 139 -5.10 -16.38 10.28
CA ASP A 139 -5.34 -17.15 11.49
C ASP A 139 -4.62 -16.56 12.71
N GLU A 140 -3.36 -16.12 12.55
CA GLU A 140 -2.62 -15.40 13.59
C GLU A 140 -3.35 -14.11 14.02
N LEU A 141 -3.84 -13.33 13.06
CA LEU A 141 -4.62 -12.12 13.34
C LEU A 141 -5.90 -12.42 14.13
N ASN A 142 -6.64 -13.44 13.70
CA ASN A 142 -7.87 -13.87 14.37
C ASN A 142 -7.58 -14.40 15.79
N ALA A 143 -6.52 -15.19 15.96
CA ALA A 143 -6.16 -15.82 17.22
C ALA A 143 -5.65 -14.82 18.27
N MET A 144 -4.87 -13.81 17.86
CA MET A 144 -4.38 -12.79 18.79
C MET A 144 -5.49 -11.86 19.30
N LYS A 145 -6.73 -12.00 18.79
CA LYS A 145 -7.78 -10.99 18.91
C LYS A 145 -7.22 -9.60 18.61
N TYR A 146 -6.19 -9.48 17.76
CA TYR A 146 -5.86 -8.21 17.17
C TYR A 146 -7.04 -7.96 16.27
N PRO A 147 -7.99 -7.09 16.65
CA PRO A 147 -8.75 -6.50 15.59
C PRO A 147 -7.69 -5.74 14.80
N PRO A 148 -8.02 -5.40 13.58
CA PRO A 148 -8.22 -3.97 13.53
C PRO A 148 -9.67 -3.82 13.07
N GLN A 149 -10.36 -2.74 13.37
CA GLN A 149 -10.31 -1.59 12.48
C GLN A 149 -11.61 -0.85 12.77
N THR A 150 -11.67 0.02 13.78
CA THR A 150 -12.11 1.33 13.36
C THR A 150 -10.83 1.99 12.90
N PRO A 151 -10.56 2.04 11.58
CA PRO A 151 -9.89 3.22 11.08
C PRO A 151 -10.72 4.38 11.64
N ASP A 152 -10.12 5.54 11.87
CA ASP A 152 -10.96 6.74 11.86
C ASP A 152 -11.91 6.59 10.64
N PRO A 153 -13.25 6.64 10.79
CA PRO A 153 -14.15 6.53 9.65
C PRO A 153 -13.80 7.52 8.54
N LEU A 154 -13.00 8.54 8.88
CA LEU A 154 -12.36 9.50 8.01
C LEU A 154 -10.99 9.03 7.47
N MET A 155 -10.68 7.73 7.40
CA MET A 155 -9.44 7.20 6.84
C MET A 155 -9.69 5.98 5.97
N GLU A 156 -9.12 5.99 4.77
CA GLU A 156 -9.13 4.83 3.87
C GLU A 156 -7.94 3.93 4.19
N ILE A 157 -8.19 2.62 4.35
CA ILE A 157 -7.17 1.58 4.50
C ILE A 157 -7.04 0.80 3.18
N GLU A 158 -5.86 0.23 2.91
CA GLU A 158 -5.67 -0.73 1.81
C GLU A 158 -6.79 -1.79 1.75
N ALA A 159 -7.23 -2.13 0.53
CA ALA A 159 -8.37 -3.03 0.30
C ALA A 159 -8.13 -4.48 0.78
N ASP A 160 -6.87 -4.90 0.94
CA ASP A 160 -6.54 -6.21 1.49
C ASP A 160 -6.20 -6.07 2.97
N ARG A 161 -6.82 -6.89 3.81
CA ARG A 161 -6.69 -6.82 5.27
C ARG A 161 -5.27 -7.12 5.74
N ILE A 162 -4.49 -7.85 4.94
CA ILE A 162 -3.10 -8.18 5.26
C ILE A 162 -2.17 -7.11 4.68
N SER A 163 -1.39 -6.48 5.57
CA SER A 163 -0.34 -5.56 5.19
C SER A 163 0.80 -6.27 4.46
N LEU A 164 1.41 -5.58 3.50
CA LEU A 164 2.57 -6.11 2.75
C LEU A 164 3.72 -6.47 3.69
N ARG A 165 3.96 -5.66 4.74
CA ARG A 165 4.96 -5.96 5.76
C ARG A 165 4.74 -7.31 6.41
N ARG A 166 3.54 -7.59 6.93
CA ARG A 166 3.24 -8.88 7.59
C ARG A 166 3.47 -10.05 6.66
N LEU A 167 3.07 -9.91 5.39
CA LEU A 167 3.32 -10.92 4.38
C LEU A 167 4.82 -11.17 4.19
N VAL A 168 5.60 -10.10 3.99
CA VAL A 168 7.04 -10.17 3.75
C VAL A 168 7.78 -10.70 4.98
N THR A 169 7.43 -10.26 6.20
CA THR A 169 7.96 -10.79 7.46
C THR A 169 7.67 -12.29 7.60
N HIS A 170 6.45 -12.75 7.30
CA HIS A 170 6.13 -14.18 7.36
C HIS A 170 6.96 -14.99 6.37
N LEU A 171 7.06 -14.52 5.13
CA LEU A 171 7.88 -15.16 4.09
C LEU A 171 9.36 -15.19 4.47
N GLN A 172 9.90 -14.11 5.02
CA GLN A 172 11.30 -14.03 5.43
C GLN A 172 11.58 -14.97 6.60
N ARG A 173 10.68 -15.04 7.57
CA ARG A 173 10.82 -16.00 8.67
C ARG A 173 10.74 -17.44 8.18
N LYS A 174 9.86 -17.73 7.23
CA LYS A 174 9.66 -19.11 6.79
C LYS A 174 10.74 -19.62 5.83
N PHE A 175 11.30 -18.74 5.02
CA PHE A 175 12.17 -19.13 3.90
C PHE A 175 13.50 -18.38 3.81
N GLY A 176 13.72 -17.32 4.61
CA GLY A 176 15.01 -16.62 4.66
C GLY A 176 16.09 -17.46 5.32
N THR A 177 17.33 -17.30 4.87
CA THR A 177 18.48 -18.09 5.35
C THR A 177 18.85 -17.85 6.81
N ASP A 178 18.44 -16.72 7.39
CA ASP A 178 18.74 -16.37 8.79
C ASP A 178 18.00 -17.26 9.80
N ASN A 179 17.05 -18.10 9.38
CA ASN A 179 16.36 -19.07 10.23
C ASN A 179 16.94 -20.50 10.19
N VAL A 180 18.04 -20.73 9.49
CA VAL A 180 18.71 -22.05 9.48
C VAL A 180 19.58 -22.28 10.73
N ASN A 181 19.77 -21.29 11.61
CA ASN A 181 20.51 -21.46 12.85
C ASN A 181 19.65 -21.08 14.05
N LEU A 182 19.07 -22.08 14.73
CA LEU A 182 18.81 -22.07 16.19
C LEU A 182 18.20 -23.37 16.75
N LYS A 183 18.03 -24.44 15.95
CA LYS A 183 17.54 -25.74 16.46
C LYS A 183 18.40 -26.98 16.20
N ASP A 184 19.51 -26.86 15.47
CA ASP A 184 20.45 -27.99 15.26
C ASP A 184 21.74 -27.89 16.09
N GLN A 185 21.70 -27.16 17.20
CA GLN A 185 22.72 -27.23 18.25
C GLN A 185 22.02 -27.46 19.60
N ILE A 186 21.70 -28.72 19.91
CA ILE A 186 21.82 -29.44 21.19
C ILE A 186 21.49 -30.92 20.93
#